data_AF-A0A8I3A775-F1
#
_entry.id   AF-A0A8I3A775-F1
#
_cell.length_a   1.000
_cell.length_b   1.000
_cell.length_c   1.000
_cell.angle_alpha   90.00
_cell.angle_beta   90.00
_cell.angle_gamma   90.00
#
_symmetry.space_group_name_H-M   'P 1'
#
loop_
_entity.id
_entity.type
_entity.pdbx_description
1 polymer ?
#
loop_
_entity_poly.entity_id
_entity_poly.type
_entity_poly.pdbx_seq_one_letter_code
_entity_poly.pdbx_strand_id
1 'polypeptide(L)'
;MFSSEGLRLADKRSLPCPNRNVWLAARDDLYEEIMHKAWNPSLQAFGQSYEETDALDSSVLIMPLVFFMTPSDPRFVNTLRQILKTPERGGLTSNNLVYRYDVNKSDDGVGGEEGTFCLCTLWCVEALTRAGEFDRPLLQRAVAMFEDFLQYSNHVGLCTEEISEAGEGLGNAVQGFTHVTLISAAYNLSRTLAAQK
;
A
#
# COMPACT_ATOMS: atom_id res chain seq x y z
N MET A 1 -13.63 -9.36 -0.44
CA MET A 1 -12.44 -10.01 -1.03
C MET A 1 -11.31 -9.81 -0.01
N PHE A 2 -10.18 -10.50 -0.04
CA PHE A 2 -9.58 -11.29 1.06
C PHE A 2 -10.04 -12.74 0.98
N SER A 3 -9.09 -13.55 0.53
CA SER A 3 -8.96 -15.01 0.51
C SER A 3 -10.12 -15.91 0.05
N SER A 4 -11.06 -15.42 -0.77
CA SER A 4 -11.92 -16.34 -1.54
C SER A 4 -11.22 -16.94 -2.78
N GLU A 5 -9.94 -16.66 -3.03
CA GLU A 5 -9.26 -17.15 -4.24
C GLU A 5 -9.26 -18.67 -4.37
N GLY A 6 -9.06 -19.40 -3.27
CA GLY A 6 -9.16 -20.87 -3.29
C GLY A 6 -10.59 -21.35 -3.59
N LEU A 7 -11.61 -20.71 -3.00
CA LEU A 7 -13.02 -21.00 -3.28
C LEU A 7 -13.39 -20.68 -4.74
N ARG A 8 -12.96 -19.53 -5.23
CA ARG A 8 -13.17 -19.05 -6.60
C ARG A 8 -12.45 -19.93 -7.61
N LEU A 9 -11.24 -20.39 -7.29
CA LEU A 9 -10.48 -21.32 -8.12
C LEU A 9 -11.21 -22.66 -8.20
N ALA A 10 -11.71 -23.18 -7.07
CA ALA A 10 -12.51 -24.40 -7.05
C ALA A 10 -13.76 -24.26 -7.92
N ASP A 11 -14.48 -23.15 -7.83
CA ASP A 11 -15.67 -22.87 -8.64
C ASP A 11 -15.33 -22.77 -10.13
N LYS A 12 -14.32 -21.97 -10.49
CA LYS A 12 -13.89 -21.75 -11.88
C LYS A 12 -13.38 -22.99 -12.57
N ARG A 13 -12.80 -23.92 -11.81
CA ARG A 13 -12.19 -25.15 -12.34
C ARG A 13 -13.06 -26.39 -12.08
N SER A 14 -14.24 -26.22 -11.49
CA SER A 14 -15.13 -27.31 -11.09
C SER A 14 -14.42 -28.37 -10.24
N LEU A 15 -13.50 -27.94 -9.36
CA LEU A 15 -12.77 -28.82 -8.45
C LEU A 15 -13.57 -29.07 -7.16
N PRO A 16 -13.46 -30.26 -6.56
CA PRO A 16 -14.08 -30.52 -5.27
C PRO A 16 -13.50 -29.61 -4.18
N CYS A 17 -14.36 -29.06 -3.33
CA CYS A 17 -13.98 -28.26 -2.16
C CYS A 17 -14.76 -28.76 -0.92
N PRO A 18 -14.30 -29.86 -0.28
CA PRO A 18 -15.03 -30.48 0.83
C PRO A 18 -15.24 -29.55 2.03
N ASN A 19 -14.28 -28.66 2.29
CA ASN A 19 -14.29 -27.73 3.42
C ASN A 19 -14.82 -26.33 3.06
N ARG A 20 -15.64 -26.21 2.01
CA ARG A 20 -16.15 -24.93 1.49
C ARG A 20 -16.74 -24.03 2.58
N ASN A 21 -17.66 -24.57 3.37
CA ASN A 21 -18.37 -23.78 4.39
C ASN A 21 -17.42 -23.32 5.51
N VAL A 22 -16.41 -24.14 5.85
CA VAL A 22 -15.38 -23.78 6.83
C VAL A 22 -14.54 -22.60 6.31
N TRP A 23 -14.16 -22.63 5.04
CA TRP A 23 -13.37 -21.55 4.43
C TRP A 23 -14.17 -20.26 4.27
N LEU A 24 -15.48 -20.37 3.98
CA LEU A 24 -16.38 -19.21 3.95
C LEU A 24 -16.52 -18.59 5.34
N ALA A 25 -16.79 -19.40 6.37
CA ALA A 25 -16.89 -18.92 7.75
C ALA A 25 -15.59 -18.25 8.20
N ALA A 26 -14.45 -18.92 8.01
CA ALA A 26 -13.15 -18.36 8.39
C ALA A 26 -12.81 -17.05 7.65
N ARG A 27 -13.19 -16.92 6.37
CA ARG A 27 -13.05 -15.67 5.62
C ARG A 27 -13.87 -14.55 6.24
N ASP A 28 -15.14 -14.82 6.56
CA ASP A 28 -16.06 -13.82 7.10
C ASP A 28 -15.64 -13.40 8.50
N ASP A 29 -15.25 -14.37 9.34
CA ASP A 29 -14.73 -14.11 10.69
C ASP A 29 -13.46 -13.25 10.65
N LEU A 30 -12.49 -13.58 9.80
CA LEU A 30 -11.27 -12.79 9.65
C LEU A 30 -11.54 -11.38 9.10
N TYR A 31 -12.47 -11.25 8.15
CA TYR A 31 -12.84 -9.95 7.61
C TYR A 31 -13.44 -9.05 8.69
N GLU A 32 -14.44 -9.54 9.44
CA GLU A 32 -15.06 -8.78 10.53
C GLU A 32 -14.05 -8.47 11.64
N GLU A 33 -13.18 -9.42 11.97
CA GLU A 33 -12.13 -9.22 12.97
C GLU A 33 -11.15 -8.11 12.56
N ILE A 34 -10.62 -8.14 11.33
CA ILE A 34 -9.70 -7.09 10.84
C ILE A 34 -10.42 -5.74 10.82
N MET A 35 -11.65 -5.69 10.30
CA MET A 35 -12.42 -4.45 10.18
C MET A 35 -12.76 -3.82 11.53
N HIS A 36 -12.90 -4.63 12.59
CA HIS A 36 -13.19 -4.16 13.94
C HIS A 36 -11.91 -3.85 14.73
N LYS A 37 -10.91 -4.72 14.69
CA LYS A 37 -9.71 -4.62 15.54
C LYS A 37 -8.62 -3.71 14.96
N ALA A 38 -8.43 -3.68 13.64
CA ALA A 38 -7.37 -2.87 13.03
C ALA A 38 -7.80 -1.41 12.77
N TRP A 39 -9.10 -1.13 12.78
CA TRP A 39 -9.61 0.22 12.51
C TRP A 39 -9.54 1.10 13.77
N ASN A 40 -8.82 2.21 13.68
CA ASN A 40 -8.78 3.21 14.74
C ASN A 40 -9.80 4.34 14.45
N PRO A 41 -10.88 4.48 15.26
CA PRO A 41 -11.88 5.52 15.05
C PRO A 41 -11.38 6.93 15.38
N SER A 42 -10.35 7.08 16.23
CA SER A 42 -9.79 8.40 16.57
C SER A 42 -8.90 8.92 15.44
N LEU A 43 -8.02 8.07 14.90
CA LEU A 43 -7.17 8.42 13.75
C LEU A 43 -7.92 8.39 12.42
N GLN A 44 -9.06 7.68 12.37
CA GLN A 44 -9.79 7.38 11.14
C GLN A 44 -8.89 6.69 10.11
N ALA A 45 -8.12 5.69 10.57
CA ALA A 45 -7.21 4.90 9.74
C ALA A 45 -7.07 3.47 10.26
N PHE A 46 -6.63 2.56 9.39
CA PHE A 46 -6.12 1.26 9.82
C PHE A 46 -4.72 1.43 10.43
N GLY A 47 -4.52 0.86 11.62
CA GLY A 47 -3.25 0.91 12.32
C GLY A 47 -2.28 -0.20 11.89
N GLN A 48 -1.09 -0.17 12.49
CA GLN A 48 0.01 -1.10 12.20
C GLN A 48 -0.30 -2.54 12.61
N SER A 49 -0.92 -2.72 13.78
CA SER A 49 -1.27 -4.03 14.34
C SER A 49 -2.59 -3.94 15.14
N TYR A 50 -3.05 -5.07 15.69
CA TYR A 50 -4.24 -5.07 16.55
C TYR A 50 -3.94 -4.45 17.93
N GLU A 51 -2.68 -4.51 18.35
CA GLU A 51 -2.20 -4.00 19.61
C GLU A 51 -1.88 -2.49 19.51
N GLU A 52 -1.41 -2.03 18.35
CA GLU A 52 -0.93 -0.66 18.11
C GLU A 52 -1.73 0.00 16.98
N THR A 53 -3.02 0.20 17.26
CA THR A 53 -3.94 0.81 16.28
C THR A 53 -3.71 2.32 16.09
N ASP A 54 -2.95 2.97 16.98
CA ASP A 54 -2.60 4.39 16.93
C ASP A 54 -1.27 4.68 16.20
N ALA A 55 -0.57 3.65 15.73
CA ALA A 55 0.57 3.75 14.84
C ALA A 55 0.15 3.50 13.38
N LEU A 56 0.69 4.30 12.45
CA LEU A 56 0.49 4.08 11.01
C LEU A 56 1.59 3.18 10.45
N ASP A 57 1.20 2.29 9.53
CA ASP A 57 2.13 1.49 8.75
C ASP A 57 1.64 1.46 7.29
N SER A 58 2.54 1.72 6.33
CA SER A 58 2.19 1.78 4.91
C SER A 58 1.89 0.42 4.28
N SER A 59 2.12 -0.70 4.99
CA SER A 59 1.67 -2.03 4.55
C SER A 59 0.16 -2.12 4.36
N VAL A 60 -0.64 -1.32 5.07
CA VAL A 60 -2.10 -1.25 4.89
C VAL A 60 -2.51 -0.76 3.50
N LEU A 61 -1.60 -0.10 2.75
CA LEU A 61 -1.85 0.33 1.37
C LEU A 61 -2.07 -0.84 0.43
N ILE A 62 -1.62 -2.05 0.79
CA ILE A 62 -1.84 -3.26 -0.02
C ILE A 62 -3.32 -3.72 -0.01
N MET A 63 -4.13 -3.26 0.95
CA MET A 63 -5.52 -3.70 1.12
C MET A 63 -6.34 -3.72 -0.18
N PRO A 64 -6.46 -2.64 -0.97
CA PRO A 64 -7.16 -2.67 -2.25
C PRO A 64 -6.42 -3.42 -3.37
N LEU A 65 -5.09 -3.62 -3.25
CA LEU A 65 -4.29 -4.34 -4.23
C LEU A 65 -4.56 -5.85 -4.16
N VAL A 66 -4.71 -6.38 -2.94
CA VAL A 66 -5.11 -7.78 -2.68
C VAL A 66 -6.63 -7.93 -2.50
N PHE A 67 -7.37 -6.90 -2.90
CA PHE A 67 -8.83 -6.87 -2.92
C PHE A 67 -9.50 -6.97 -1.53
N PHE A 68 -8.81 -6.68 -0.43
CA PHE A 68 -9.43 -6.64 0.91
C PHE A 68 -10.70 -5.80 0.95
N MET A 69 -10.59 -4.61 0.40
CA MET A 69 -11.61 -3.60 0.42
C MET A 69 -11.61 -2.81 -0.88
N THR A 70 -12.73 -2.17 -1.16
CA THR A 70 -12.85 -1.31 -2.34
C THR A 70 -11.97 -0.08 -2.16
N PRO A 71 -11.25 0.37 -3.19
CA PRO A 71 -10.38 1.54 -3.09
C PRO A 71 -11.16 2.84 -2.84
N SER A 72 -12.47 2.86 -3.10
CA SER A 72 -13.38 3.96 -2.80
C SER A 72 -13.98 3.92 -1.38
N ASP A 73 -13.64 2.91 -0.55
CA ASP A 73 -14.17 2.84 0.80
C ASP A 73 -13.70 4.07 1.61
N PRO A 74 -14.59 4.81 2.29
CA PRO A 74 -14.20 5.98 3.07
C PRO A 74 -13.12 5.71 4.12
N ARG A 75 -13.10 4.52 4.72
CA ARG A 75 -12.07 4.10 5.68
C ARG A 75 -10.70 3.99 5.01
N PHE A 76 -10.66 3.38 3.82
CA PHE A 76 -9.43 3.28 3.04
C PHE A 76 -8.93 4.65 2.57
N VAL A 77 -9.83 5.46 2.01
CA VAL A 77 -9.47 6.80 1.51
C VAL A 77 -8.98 7.68 2.66
N ASN A 78 -9.58 7.59 3.85
CA ASN A 78 -9.07 8.30 5.02
C ASN A 78 -7.71 7.78 5.48
N THR A 79 -7.49 6.46 5.48
CA THR A 79 -6.18 5.86 5.76
C THR A 79 -5.11 6.38 4.80
N LEU A 80 -5.41 6.41 3.50
CA LEU A 80 -4.54 6.96 2.46
C LEU A 80 -4.21 8.44 2.73
N ARG A 81 -5.20 9.24 3.12
CA ARG A 81 -5.02 10.65 3.49
C ARG A 81 -4.17 10.82 4.75
N GLN A 82 -4.25 9.92 5.74
CA GLN A 82 -3.39 9.96 6.92
C GLN A 82 -1.94 9.67 6.54
N ILE A 83 -1.71 8.60 5.77
CA ILE A 83 -0.37 8.22 5.28
C ILE A 83 0.26 9.36 4.45
N LEU A 84 -0.53 10.04 3.61
CA LEU A 84 -0.08 11.15 2.77
C LEU A 84 0.31 12.42 3.51
N LYS A 85 0.05 12.53 4.81
CA LYS A 85 0.54 13.65 5.61
C LYS A 85 2.06 13.53 5.80
N THR A 86 2.68 14.65 6.13
CA THR A 86 4.11 14.67 6.49
C THR A 86 4.32 14.03 7.87
N PRO A 87 5.52 13.50 8.15
CA PRO A 87 5.86 12.98 9.49
C PRO A 87 5.57 13.96 10.63
N GLU A 88 5.81 15.26 10.44
CA GLU A 88 5.53 16.28 11.46
C GLU A 88 4.03 16.45 11.74
N ARG A 89 3.17 16.02 10.80
CA ARG A 89 1.71 15.99 10.93
C ARG A 89 1.17 14.60 11.28
N GLY A 90 2.05 13.67 11.62
CA GLY A 90 1.72 12.29 11.98
C GLY A 90 1.40 11.37 10.80
N GLY A 91 1.80 11.73 9.57
CA GLY A 91 1.76 10.83 8.42
C GLY A 91 3.11 10.18 8.13
N LEU A 92 3.24 9.58 6.95
CA LEU A 92 4.43 8.81 6.55
C LEU A 92 5.06 9.30 5.25
N THR A 93 4.64 10.46 4.72
CA THR A 93 5.08 10.92 3.39
C THR A 93 5.98 12.14 3.45
N SER A 94 7.20 12.03 2.92
CA SER A 94 8.13 13.15 2.75
C SER A 94 8.62 13.19 1.29
N ASN A 95 8.64 14.37 0.66
CA ASN A 95 9.07 14.54 -0.73
C ASN A 95 8.44 13.53 -1.72
N ASN A 96 7.15 13.21 -1.55
CA ASN A 96 6.40 12.21 -2.33
C ASN A 96 6.89 10.76 -2.21
N LEU A 97 7.79 10.50 -1.25
CA LEU A 97 8.25 9.19 -0.86
C LEU A 97 7.62 8.80 0.48
N VAL A 98 7.42 7.50 0.69
CA VAL A 98 6.65 6.97 1.84
C VAL A 98 7.53 6.10 2.72
N TYR A 99 7.58 6.43 4.00
CA TYR A 99 8.19 5.60 5.05
C TYR A 99 7.33 4.37 5.35
N ARG A 100 7.96 3.32 5.87
CA ARG A 100 7.20 2.13 6.30
C ARG A 100 6.32 2.42 7.50
N TYR A 101 6.91 2.97 8.55
CA TYR A 101 6.28 3.38 9.81
C TYR A 101 6.95 4.67 10.31
N ASP A 102 6.46 5.22 11.41
CA ASP A 102 7.05 6.41 12.03
C ASP A 102 8.39 6.03 12.69
N VAL A 103 9.49 6.38 12.05
CA VAL A 103 10.87 6.11 12.51
C VAL A 103 11.18 6.71 13.89
N ASN A 104 10.39 7.69 14.36
CA ASN A 104 10.55 8.26 15.70
C ASN A 104 9.83 7.47 16.80
N LYS A 105 8.94 6.53 16.41
CA LYS A 105 8.11 5.74 17.32
C LYS A 105 8.37 4.24 17.23
N SER A 106 9.10 3.80 16.21
CA SER A 106 9.34 2.39 15.90
C SER A 106 10.85 2.14 15.92
N ASP A 107 11.31 1.21 16.75
CA ASP A 107 12.69 0.71 16.71
C ASP A 107 12.75 -0.47 15.74
N ASP A 108 13.38 -0.28 14.59
CA ASP A 108 13.51 -1.30 13.53
C ASP A 108 14.62 -2.33 13.81
N GLY A 109 15.42 -2.10 14.87
CA GLY A 109 16.53 -2.97 15.25
C GLY A 109 17.73 -2.92 14.29
N VAL A 110 17.76 -2.02 13.30
CA VAL A 110 18.83 -1.87 12.32
C VAL A 110 19.35 -0.44 12.35
N GLY A 111 20.31 -0.17 13.24
CA GLY A 111 20.83 1.19 13.43
C GLY A 111 21.27 1.88 12.13
N GLY A 112 20.70 3.05 11.84
CA GLY A 112 20.99 3.90 10.69
C GLY A 112 19.94 5.03 10.56
N GLU A 113 20.19 6.02 9.71
CA GLU A 113 19.13 6.95 9.26
C GLU A 113 18.25 6.20 8.24
N GLU A 114 17.13 5.63 8.70
CA GLU A 114 16.21 4.83 7.87
C GLU A 114 15.62 5.68 6.72
N GLY A 115 15.71 5.17 5.50
CA GLY A 115 15.20 5.84 4.31
C GLY A 115 13.70 5.65 4.12
N THR A 116 13.16 6.34 3.12
CA THR A 116 11.82 6.01 2.61
C THR A 116 11.88 4.72 1.79
N PHE A 117 10.85 3.88 1.87
CA PHE A 117 10.84 2.60 1.18
C PHE A 117 10.27 2.75 -0.22
N CYS A 118 11.03 2.30 -1.22
CA CYS A 118 10.60 2.33 -2.62
C CYS A 118 9.28 1.56 -2.84
N LEU A 119 9.19 0.38 -2.23
CA LEU A 119 8.01 -0.48 -2.30
C LEU A 119 6.77 0.18 -1.68
N CYS A 120 6.91 0.81 -0.51
CA CYS A 120 5.82 1.53 0.16
C CYS A 120 5.33 2.73 -0.67
N THR A 121 6.27 3.45 -1.29
CA THR A 121 5.97 4.56 -2.20
C THR A 121 5.16 4.08 -3.40
N LEU A 122 5.58 2.98 -4.03
CA LEU A 122 4.91 2.42 -5.19
C LEU A 122 3.54 1.81 -4.84
N TRP A 123 3.38 1.20 -3.67
CA TRP A 123 2.05 0.81 -3.16
C TRP A 123 1.15 2.02 -2.95
N CYS A 124 1.68 3.15 -2.46
CA CYS A 124 0.92 4.38 -2.33
C CYS A 124 0.45 4.90 -3.69
N VAL A 125 1.33 4.91 -4.69
CA VAL A 125 0.97 5.28 -6.07
C VAL A 125 -0.14 4.38 -6.61
N GLU A 126 -0.03 3.06 -6.46
CA GLU A 126 -1.05 2.13 -6.96
C GLU A 126 -2.37 2.27 -6.19
N ALA A 127 -2.32 2.45 -4.87
CA ALA A 127 -3.49 2.72 -4.05
C ALA A 127 -4.21 4.01 -4.47
N LEU A 128 -3.46 5.09 -4.68
CA LEU A 128 -3.96 6.37 -5.20
C LEU A 128 -4.55 6.22 -6.60
N THR A 129 -3.91 5.43 -7.45
CA THR A 129 -4.42 5.14 -8.81
C THR A 129 -5.79 4.48 -8.75
N ARG A 130 -5.95 3.47 -7.90
CA ARG A 130 -7.21 2.72 -7.75
C ARG A 130 -8.31 3.57 -7.11
N ALA A 131 -7.97 4.36 -6.09
CA ALA A 131 -8.92 5.32 -5.50
C ALA A 131 -9.26 6.44 -6.49
N GLY A 132 -8.30 6.81 -7.33
CA GLY A 132 -8.38 7.83 -8.37
C GLY A 132 -9.32 7.50 -9.52
N GLU A 133 -9.72 6.23 -9.68
CA GLU A 133 -10.83 5.84 -10.55
C GLU A 133 -12.15 6.51 -10.11
N PHE A 134 -12.29 6.81 -8.83
CA PHE A 134 -13.49 7.39 -8.20
C PHE A 134 -13.28 8.85 -7.75
N ASP A 135 -12.04 9.30 -7.57
CA ASP A 135 -11.69 10.66 -7.10
C ASP A 135 -10.50 11.23 -7.88
N ARG A 136 -10.78 12.04 -8.91
CA ARG A 136 -9.77 12.54 -9.88
C ARG A 136 -8.56 13.25 -9.25
N PRO A 137 -8.70 14.09 -8.21
CA PRO A 137 -7.57 14.59 -7.43
C PRO A 137 -6.57 13.52 -6.94
N LEU A 138 -7.05 12.34 -6.49
CA LEU A 138 -6.17 11.26 -6.06
C LEU A 138 -5.38 10.67 -7.24
N LEU A 139 -6.01 10.58 -8.42
CA LEU A 139 -5.33 10.14 -9.64
C LEU A 139 -4.21 11.11 -10.05
N GLN A 140 -4.45 12.42 -9.97
CA GLN A 140 -3.42 13.43 -10.25
C GLN A 140 -2.25 13.32 -9.27
N ARG A 141 -2.54 13.07 -7.99
CA ARG A 141 -1.52 12.82 -6.97
C ARG A 141 -0.70 11.57 -7.27
N ALA A 142 -1.35 10.49 -7.73
CA ALA A 142 -0.67 9.26 -8.15
C ALA A 142 0.33 9.53 -9.28
N VAL A 143 -0.08 10.31 -10.31
CA VAL A 143 0.79 10.67 -11.43
C VAL A 143 2.01 11.44 -10.95
N ALA A 144 1.82 12.49 -10.16
CA ALA A 144 2.93 13.30 -9.65
C ALA A 144 3.91 12.47 -8.81
N MET A 145 3.41 11.65 -7.88
CA MET A 145 4.26 10.78 -7.05
C MET A 145 5.01 9.74 -7.90
N PHE A 146 4.38 9.21 -8.96
CA PHE A 146 5.03 8.25 -9.85
C PHE A 146 6.13 8.89 -10.69
N GLU A 147 5.89 10.07 -11.26
CA GLU A 147 6.88 10.82 -12.05
C GLU A 147 8.10 11.20 -11.21
N ASP A 148 7.88 11.63 -9.96
CA ASP A 148 8.96 11.90 -9.02
C ASP A 148 9.74 10.63 -8.67
N PHE A 149 9.04 9.52 -8.42
CA PHE A 149 9.69 8.23 -8.09
C PHE A 149 10.67 7.78 -9.18
N LEU A 150 10.32 7.96 -10.46
CA LEU A 150 11.17 7.54 -11.58
C LEU A 150 12.55 8.23 -11.58
N GLN A 151 12.67 9.41 -10.98
CA GLN A 151 13.93 10.16 -10.89
C GLN A 151 14.95 9.51 -9.94
N TYR A 152 14.51 8.63 -9.05
CA TYR A 152 15.39 7.91 -8.11
C TYR A 152 15.93 6.60 -8.69
N SER A 153 15.51 6.21 -9.90
CA SER A 153 16.15 5.11 -10.61
C SER A 153 17.55 5.51 -11.07
N ASN A 154 18.50 4.57 -11.04
CA ASN A 154 19.86 4.87 -11.48
C ASN A 154 19.93 5.00 -13.02
N HIS A 155 21.11 5.31 -13.55
CA HIS A 155 21.37 5.50 -14.99
C HIS A 155 20.98 4.32 -15.92
N VAL A 156 20.76 3.12 -15.38
CA VAL A 156 20.26 1.94 -16.12
C VAL A 156 18.84 1.54 -15.73
N GLY A 157 18.12 2.38 -14.97
CA GLY A 157 16.74 2.18 -14.56
C GLY A 157 16.55 1.22 -13.38
N LEU A 158 17.60 0.94 -12.61
CA LEU A 158 17.52 0.06 -11.44
C LEU A 158 17.22 0.84 -10.17
N CYS A 159 16.32 0.31 -9.35
CA CYS A 159 15.95 0.86 -8.05
C CYS A 159 16.63 0.14 -6.88
N THR A 160 16.84 0.88 -5.79
CA THR A 160 17.24 0.38 -4.48
C THR A 160 16.01 0.04 -3.62
N GLU A 161 16.26 -0.50 -2.43
CA GLU A 161 15.23 -0.78 -1.42
C GLU A 161 14.68 0.50 -0.79
N GLU A 162 15.59 1.41 -0.46
CA GLU A 162 15.31 2.66 0.23
C GLU A 162 15.90 3.85 -0.52
N ILE A 163 15.37 5.03 -0.21
CA ILE A 163 15.87 6.33 -0.66
C ILE A 163 16.06 7.22 0.58
N SER A 164 17.28 7.73 0.76
CA SER A 164 17.63 8.66 1.84
C SER A 164 16.94 10.02 1.69
N GLU A 165 16.95 10.85 2.73
CA GLU A 165 16.44 12.22 2.64
C GLU A 165 17.15 13.06 1.56
N ALA A 166 18.44 12.79 1.33
CA ALA A 166 19.24 13.42 0.28
C ALA A 166 18.94 12.87 -1.13
N GLY A 167 18.10 11.82 -1.25
CA GLY A 167 17.75 11.18 -2.51
C GLY A 167 18.73 10.08 -2.95
N GLU A 168 19.62 9.64 -2.07
CA GLU A 168 20.57 8.56 -2.36
C GLU A 168 19.91 7.20 -2.18
N GLY A 169 20.24 6.23 -3.04
CA GLY A 169 19.74 4.88 -2.89
C GLY A 169 20.41 4.15 -1.72
N LEU A 170 19.60 3.59 -0.81
CA LEU A 170 20.04 2.84 0.37
C LEU A 170 19.58 1.37 0.33
N GLY A 171 20.19 0.55 1.17
CA GLY A 171 19.83 -0.86 1.33
C GLY A 171 20.15 -1.72 0.11
N ASN A 172 19.34 -2.74 -0.14
CA ASN A 172 19.58 -3.68 -1.23
C ASN A 172 19.45 -3.00 -2.60
N ALA A 173 20.53 -3.00 -3.38
CA ALA A 173 20.53 -2.53 -4.76
C ALA A 173 20.05 -3.63 -5.72
N VAL A 174 19.20 -3.26 -6.68
CA VAL A 174 18.46 -4.19 -7.55
C VAL A 174 17.46 -5.04 -6.77
N GLN A 175 16.63 -4.37 -5.97
CA GLN A 175 15.61 -5.05 -5.18
C GLN A 175 14.45 -5.52 -6.07
N GLY A 176 14.29 -6.83 -6.21
CA GLY A 176 13.29 -7.43 -7.10
C GLY A 176 11.85 -7.01 -6.78
N PHE A 177 11.50 -6.90 -5.50
CA PHE A 177 10.16 -6.46 -5.09
C PHE A 177 9.83 -5.03 -5.55
N THR A 178 10.78 -4.10 -5.44
CA THR A 178 10.59 -2.74 -5.95
C THR A 178 10.30 -2.73 -7.45
N HIS A 179 11.01 -3.53 -8.25
CA HIS A 179 10.77 -3.59 -9.69
C HIS A 179 9.41 -4.22 -10.06
N VAL A 180 9.00 -5.27 -9.35
CA VAL A 180 7.67 -5.86 -9.55
C VAL A 180 6.56 -4.86 -9.22
N THR A 181 6.69 -4.14 -8.11
CA THR A 181 5.72 -3.12 -7.71
C THR A 181 5.75 -1.92 -8.67
N LEU A 182 6.90 -1.55 -9.21
CA LEU A 182 7.04 -0.48 -10.21
C LEU A 182 6.25 -0.82 -11.47
N ILE A 183 6.40 -2.04 -11.99
CA ILE A 183 5.64 -2.52 -13.16
C ILE A 183 4.14 -2.53 -12.86
N SER A 184 3.73 -3.01 -11.68
CA SER A 184 2.33 -3.03 -11.27
C SER A 184 1.73 -1.63 -11.21
N ALA A 185 2.41 -0.69 -10.55
CA ALA A 185 1.97 0.70 -10.45
C ALA A 185 1.87 1.36 -11.84
N ALA A 186 2.91 1.22 -12.67
CA ALA A 186 2.94 1.76 -14.03
C ALA A 186 1.77 1.24 -14.89
N TYR A 187 1.54 -0.08 -14.86
CA TYR A 187 0.48 -0.73 -15.63
C TYR A 187 -0.91 -0.26 -15.20
N ASN A 188 -1.18 -0.24 -13.89
CA ASN A 188 -2.48 0.18 -13.37
C ASN A 188 -2.71 1.68 -13.62
N LEU A 189 -1.69 2.53 -13.43
CA LEU A 189 -1.79 3.98 -13.65
C LEU A 189 -2.08 4.29 -15.12
N SER A 190 -1.34 3.67 -16.04
CA SER A 190 -1.56 3.80 -17.48
C SER A 190 -2.97 3.38 -17.89
N ARG A 191 -3.44 2.23 -17.39
CA ARG A 191 -4.79 1.72 -17.69
C ARG A 191 -5.89 2.64 -17.18
N THR A 192 -5.78 3.13 -15.94
CA THR A 192 -6.77 4.05 -15.36
C THR A 192 -6.81 5.38 -16.11
N LEU A 193 -5.65 5.94 -16.47
CA LEU A 193 -5.58 7.17 -17.26
C LEU A 193 -6.20 7.00 -18.65
N ALA A 194 -6.01 5.84 -19.29
CA ALA A 194 -6.59 5.55 -20.60
C ALA A 194 -8.13 5.40 -20.53
N ALA A 195 -8.67 4.83 -19.46
CA ALA A 195 -10.11 4.67 -19.26
C ALA A 195 -10.86 5.98 -18.96
N GLN A 196 -10.13 7.03 -18.56
CA GLN A 196 -10.67 8.35 -18.20
C GLN A 196 -10.59 9.37 -19.35
N LYS A 197 -10.11 8.95 -20.54
CA LYS A 197 -10.10 9.74 -21.77
C LYS A 197 -11.38 9.52 -22.57
#